data_AF-A0A850G5N1-F1
#
_entry.id   AF-A0A850G5N1-F1
#
_cell.length_a   1.000
_cell.length_b   1.000
_cell.length_c   1.000
_cell.angle_alpha   90.00
_cell.angle_beta   90.00
_cell.angle_gamma   90.00
#
_symmetry.space_group_name_H-M   'P 1'
#
loop_
_entity.id
_entity.type
_entity.pdbx_description
1 polymer ?
#
loop_
_entity_poly.entity_id
_entity_poly.type
_entity_poly.pdbx_seq_one_letter_code
_entity_poly.pdbx_strand_id
1 'polypeptide(L)'
;MTSKVSYEGKQSLRWMRVAGCMVTYMEPNVDFADADWDEWIAAFSQDNIRSLVIGSWDPTQPTHQQWRRATRAMRDRELPVSVISEARHNLALAKAASWLGTDMQSFRWTEINDALKRIGLDPQLVPAVRAKIVALRDAHGQVASDVTLGASAPPRPRRRSYEFSQPLEVSADLVQETNSEIQATLESLQKRLKNRSWNSKAQDSG
;
A
#
# COMPACT_ATOMS: atom_id res chain seq x y z
N MET A 1 -15.87 -23.37 18.27
CA MET A 1 -16.96 -23.17 17.30
C MET A 1 -16.57 -22.02 16.40
N THR A 2 -16.09 -22.31 15.19
CA THR A 2 -15.65 -21.30 14.21
C THR A 2 -16.88 -20.58 13.69
N SER A 3 -17.13 -19.34 14.12
CA SER A 3 -18.23 -18.55 13.57
C SER A 3 -17.96 -18.36 12.07
N LYS A 4 -18.85 -18.86 11.22
CA LYS A 4 -18.74 -18.69 9.77
C LYS A 4 -18.89 -17.20 9.45
N VAL A 5 -17.76 -16.52 9.22
CA VAL A 5 -17.75 -15.11 8.84
C VAL A 5 -18.36 -15.00 7.45
N SER A 6 -19.43 -14.23 7.31
CA SER A 6 -20.02 -13.94 6.01
C SER A 6 -19.23 -12.80 5.38
N TYR A 7 -18.66 -13.06 4.20
CA TYR A 7 -17.94 -12.09 3.39
C TYR A 7 -18.41 -12.18 1.93
N GLU A 8 -18.22 -11.09 1.19
CA GLU A 8 -18.39 -10.98 -0.25
C GLU A 8 -17.04 -11.22 -0.96
N GLY A 9 -17.06 -11.57 -2.25
CA GLY A 9 -15.87 -11.86 -3.05
C GLY A 9 -15.40 -13.32 -3.00
N LYS A 10 -14.15 -13.54 -3.38
CA LYS A 10 -13.51 -14.87 -3.44
C LYS A 10 -12.42 -15.01 -2.38
N GLN A 11 -11.86 -16.22 -2.25
CA GLN A 11 -10.77 -16.48 -1.31
C GLN A 11 -9.57 -15.55 -1.53
N SER A 12 -9.20 -15.27 -2.79
CA SER A 12 -8.10 -14.37 -3.16
C SER A 12 -8.33 -12.93 -2.70
N LEU A 13 -9.54 -12.41 -2.90
CA LEU A 13 -9.93 -11.05 -2.58
C LEU A 13 -11.32 -11.08 -1.94
N ARG A 14 -11.33 -10.93 -0.61
CA ARG A 14 -12.54 -11.01 0.21
C ARG A 14 -12.81 -9.70 0.91
N TRP A 15 -14.07 -9.31 1.02
CA TRP A 15 -14.44 -8.08 1.70
C TRP A 15 -15.77 -8.20 2.44
N MET A 16 -16.00 -7.26 3.34
CA MET A 16 -17.28 -7.11 4.03
C MET A 16 -17.54 -5.65 4.34
N ARG A 17 -18.82 -5.30 4.52
CA ARG A 17 -19.24 -3.93 4.82
C ARG A 17 -19.59 -3.82 6.30
N VAL A 18 -19.07 -2.79 6.96
CA VAL A 18 -19.34 -2.55 8.38
C VAL A 18 -19.44 -1.04 8.63
N ALA A 19 -20.63 -0.57 9.00
CA ALA A 19 -20.89 0.83 9.39
C ALA A 19 -20.38 1.88 8.36
N GLY A 20 -20.62 1.64 7.07
CA GLY A 20 -20.16 2.54 5.98
C GLY A 20 -18.67 2.44 5.66
N CYS A 21 -17.92 1.57 6.36
CA CYS A 21 -16.56 1.18 5.99
C CYS A 21 -16.59 -0.14 5.24
N MET A 22 -15.81 -0.24 4.17
CA MET A 22 -15.51 -1.53 3.54
C MET A 22 -14.21 -2.08 4.12
N VAL A 23 -14.24 -3.32 4.57
CA VAL A 23 -13.07 -4.05 5.07
C VAL A 23 -12.71 -5.10 4.05
N THR A 24 -11.50 -5.05 3.53
CA THR A 24 -10.97 -5.97 2.53
C THR A 24 -9.81 -6.74 3.11
N TYR A 25 -9.71 -8.03 2.83
CA TYR A 25 -8.51 -8.81 3.03
C TYR A 25 -8.05 -9.39 1.68
N MET A 26 -6.79 -9.15 1.36
CA MET A 26 -6.12 -9.65 0.17
C MET A 26 -5.25 -10.85 0.54
N GLU A 27 -5.51 -12.00 -0.07
CA GLU A 27 -4.72 -13.20 0.12
C GLU A 27 -3.31 -12.99 -0.47
N PRO A 28 -2.25 -13.29 0.29
CA PRO A 28 -0.89 -13.12 -0.19
C PRO A 28 -0.51 -14.19 -1.21
N ASN A 29 0.44 -13.86 -2.08
CA ASN A 29 1.00 -14.79 -3.08
C ASN A 29 -0.03 -15.44 -4.02
N VAL A 30 -1.18 -14.77 -4.23
CA VAL A 30 -2.22 -15.21 -5.17
C VAL A 30 -2.39 -14.15 -6.25
N ASP A 31 -2.53 -14.60 -7.49
CA ASP A 31 -2.89 -13.73 -8.61
C ASP A 31 -4.36 -13.33 -8.50
N PHE A 32 -4.61 -12.02 -8.52
CA PHE A 32 -5.98 -11.50 -8.51
C PHE A 32 -6.52 -11.51 -9.93
N ALA A 33 -7.59 -12.27 -10.17
CA ALA A 33 -8.30 -12.21 -11.44
C ALA A 33 -8.91 -10.82 -11.65
N ASP A 34 -8.82 -10.28 -12.88
CA ASP A 34 -9.33 -8.94 -13.19
C ASP A 34 -10.82 -8.80 -12.88
N ALA A 35 -11.61 -9.85 -13.06
CA ALA A 35 -13.03 -9.85 -12.71
C ALA A 35 -13.27 -9.64 -11.20
N ASP A 36 -12.48 -10.29 -10.34
CA ASP A 36 -12.61 -10.15 -8.88
C ASP A 36 -12.17 -8.74 -8.45
N TRP A 37 -11.14 -8.22 -9.10
CA TRP A 37 -10.65 -6.86 -8.88
C TRP A 37 -11.68 -5.80 -9.28
N ASP A 38 -12.34 -5.99 -10.42
CA ASP A 38 -13.38 -5.09 -10.93
C ASP A 38 -14.64 -5.11 -10.04
N GLU A 39 -15.02 -6.30 -9.55
CA GLU A 39 -16.11 -6.43 -8.57
C GLU A 39 -15.78 -5.69 -7.27
N TRP A 40 -14.55 -5.85 -6.76
CA TRP A 40 -14.08 -5.14 -5.58
C TRP A 40 -14.08 -3.62 -5.75
N ILE A 41 -13.62 -3.12 -6.92
CA ILE A 41 -13.70 -1.69 -7.25
C ILE A 41 -15.14 -1.20 -7.28
N ALA A 42 -16.03 -1.96 -7.93
CA ALA A 42 -17.44 -1.62 -7.99
C ALA A 42 -18.07 -1.58 -6.60
N ALA A 43 -17.67 -2.48 -5.69
CA ALA A 43 -18.16 -2.54 -4.32
C ALA A 43 -17.80 -1.31 -3.48
N PHE A 44 -16.54 -0.86 -3.48
CA PHE A 44 -16.16 0.35 -2.72
C PHE A 44 -16.56 1.66 -3.43
N SER A 45 -16.91 1.59 -4.71
CA SER A 45 -17.40 2.75 -5.47
C SER A 45 -18.87 3.11 -5.17
N GLN A 46 -19.56 2.32 -4.35
CA GLN A 46 -20.95 2.59 -3.96
C GLN A 46 -21.06 3.77 -2.97
N ASP A 47 -22.12 4.56 -3.08
CA ASP A 47 -22.31 5.81 -2.31
C ASP A 47 -22.42 5.64 -0.79
N ASN A 48 -22.75 4.44 -0.34
CA ASN A 48 -22.81 4.10 1.08
C ASN A 48 -21.44 3.78 1.70
N ILE A 49 -20.38 3.63 0.90
CA ILE A 49 -19.01 3.40 1.37
C ILE A 49 -18.29 4.73 1.50
N ARG A 50 -17.85 5.03 2.73
CA ARG A 50 -17.19 6.28 3.11
C ARG A 50 -15.72 6.10 3.48
N SER A 51 -15.28 4.87 3.71
CA SER A 51 -13.90 4.56 4.07
C SER A 51 -13.54 3.13 3.70
N LEU A 52 -12.24 2.87 3.56
CA LEU A 52 -11.72 1.57 3.18
C LEU A 52 -10.60 1.12 4.11
N VAL A 53 -10.67 -0.15 4.53
CA VAL A 53 -9.57 -0.86 5.17
C VAL A 53 -9.11 -1.97 4.25
N ILE A 54 -7.82 -2.02 3.94
CA ILE A 54 -7.20 -3.07 3.13
C ILE A 54 -6.19 -3.80 4.01
N GLY A 55 -6.46 -5.06 4.31
CA GLY A 55 -5.59 -5.92 5.09
C GLY A 55 -4.89 -6.96 4.24
N SER A 56 -3.65 -7.28 4.59
CA SER A 56 -2.93 -8.47 4.11
C SER A 56 -1.82 -8.80 5.10
N TRP A 57 -1.52 -10.07 5.32
CA TRP A 57 -0.39 -10.42 6.19
C TRP A 57 0.94 -10.29 5.46
N ASP A 58 1.06 -11.01 4.34
CA ASP A 58 2.24 -11.11 3.50
C ASP A 58 2.14 -10.25 2.22
N PRO A 59 3.21 -10.16 1.39
CA PRO A 59 3.18 -9.36 0.18
C PRO A 59 2.06 -9.78 -0.79
N THR A 60 1.36 -8.78 -1.30
CA THR A 60 0.37 -8.93 -2.39
C THR A 60 0.96 -8.37 -3.67
N GLN A 61 0.68 -8.99 -4.81
CA GLN A 61 1.23 -8.56 -6.11
C GLN A 61 0.12 -8.21 -7.10
N PRO A 62 -0.66 -7.13 -6.87
CA PRO A 62 -1.56 -6.65 -7.91
C PRO A 62 -0.75 -6.21 -9.14
N THR A 63 -1.33 -6.41 -10.33
CA THR A 63 -0.69 -5.90 -11.55
C THR A 63 -0.63 -4.37 -11.52
N HIS A 64 0.31 -3.79 -12.27
CA HIS A 64 0.43 -2.33 -12.33
C HIS A 64 -0.86 -1.65 -12.83
N GLN A 65 -1.61 -2.30 -13.74
CA GLN A 65 -2.89 -1.80 -14.22
C GLN A 65 -3.96 -1.86 -13.12
N GLN A 66 -4.06 -2.98 -12.41
CA GLN A 66 -4.98 -3.16 -11.28
C GLN A 66 -4.74 -2.11 -10.20
N TRP A 67 -3.49 -1.94 -9.77
CA TRP A 67 -3.08 -0.95 -8.78
C TRP A 67 -3.46 0.48 -9.21
N ARG A 68 -3.11 0.88 -10.45
CA ARG A 68 -3.46 2.21 -10.97
C ARG A 68 -4.96 2.46 -11.02
N ARG A 69 -5.76 1.49 -11.45
CA ARG A 69 -7.22 1.60 -11.51
C ARG A 69 -7.81 1.78 -10.11
N ALA A 70 -7.37 0.97 -9.15
CA ALA A 70 -7.82 1.04 -7.77
C ALA A 70 -7.44 2.37 -7.11
N THR A 71 -6.18 2.81 -7.21
CA THR A 71 -5.71 4.09 -6.66
C THR A 71 -6.46 5.28 -7.27
N ARG A 72 -6.71 5.25 -8.58
CA ARG A 72 -7.52 6.28 -9.25
C ARG A 72 -8.95 6.29 -8.70
N ALA A 73 -9.62 5.15 -8.60
CA ALA A 73 -10.97 5.07 -8.08
C ALA A 73 -11.08 5.56 -6.63
N MET A 74 -10.12 5.20 -5.77
CA MET A 74 -10.08 5.67 -4.38
C MET A 74 -9.87 7.18 -4.29
N ARG A 75 -8.99 7.73 -5.12
CA ARG A 75 -8.72 9.18 -5.18
C ARG A 75 -9.92 9.96 -5.71
N ASP A 76 -10.51 9.50 -6.80
CA ASP A 76 -11.63 10.19 -7.45
C ASP A 76 -12.89 10.20 -6.55
N ARG A 77 -12.97 9.28 -5.57
CA ARG A 77 -13.99 9.25 -4.51
C ARG A 77 -13.55 9.87 -3.17
N GLU A 78 -12.32 10.38 -3.10
CA GLU A 78 -11.73 10.96 -1.89
C GLU A 78 -11.85 10.04 -0.66
N LEU A 79 -11.72 8.72 -0.87
CA LEU A 79 -11.90 7.75 0.22
C LEU A 79 -10.68 7.76 1.15
N PRO A 80 -10.87 7.92 2.48
CA PRO A 80 -9.83 7.64 3.44
C PRO A 80 -9.57 6.12 3.47
N VAL A 81 -8.33 5.75 3.19
CA VAL A 81 -7.89 4.35 3.13
C VAL A 81 -6.84 4.06 4.20
N SER A 82 -7.06 3.00 4.95
CA SER A 82 -6.09 2.41 5.87
C SER A 82 -5.60 1.07 5.35
N VAL A 83 -4.30 0.93 5.12
CA VAL A 83 -3.66 -0.32 4.71
C VAL A 83 -3.02 -0.97 5.93
N ILE A 84 -3.35 -2.21 6.25
CA ILE A 84 -2.85 -2.95 7.42
C ILE A 84 -2.04 -4.15 6.92
N SER A 85 -0.73 -4.13 7.13
CA SER A 85 0.12 -5.25 6.67
C SER A 85 1.43 -5.38 7.46
N GLU A 86 1.96 -6.61 7.52
CA GLU A 86 3.33 -6.83 8.00
C GLU A 86 4.36 -6.73 6.85
N ALA A 87 3.93 -6.87 5.60
CA ALA A 87 4.82 -6.84 4.45
C ALA A 87 5.27 -5.42 4.11
N ARG A 88 6.59 -5.18 4.12
CA ARG A 88 7.19 -3.89 3.72
C ARG A 88 6.78 -3.46 2.31
N HIS A 89 6.60 -4.42 1.39
CA HIS A 89 6.15 -4.17 0.02
C HIS A 89 4.78 -3.45 0.00
N ASN A 90 3.79 -3.98 0.73
CA ASN A 90 2.44 -3.42 0.75
C ASN A 90 2.42 -2.04 1.40
N LEU A 91 3.22 -1.82 2.45
CA LEU A 91 3.37 -0.51 3.08
C LEU A 91 3.99 0.51 2.10
N ALA A 92 4.95 0.08 1.26
CA ALA A 92 5.55 0.93 0.24
C ALA A 92 4.54 1.29 -0.86
N LEU A 93 3.71 0.34 -1.31
CA LEU A 93 2.63 0.60 -2.26
C LEU A 93 1.62 1.63 -1.71
N ALA A 94 1.25 1.50 -0.44
CA ALA A 94 0.35 2.45 0.21
C ALA A 94 0.94 3.86 0.27
N LYS A 95 2.23 3.96 0.59
CA LYS A 95 2.96 5.24 0.58
C LYS A 95 3.04 5.84 -0.83
N ALA A 96 3.29 5.03 -1.84
CA ALA A 96 3.30 5.49 -3.24
C ALA A 96 1.93 6.01 -3.68
N ALA A 97 0.84 5.31 -3.31
CA ALA A 97 -0.52 5.78 -3.58
C ALA A 97 -0.83 7.11 -2.89
N SER A 98 -0.33 7.32 -1.66
CA SER A 98 -0.44 8.61 -0.95
C SER A 98 0.23 9.75 -1.72
N TRP A 99 1.41 9.54 -2.30
CA TRP A 99 2.07 10.53 -3.15
C TRP A 99 1.32 10.84 -4.44
N LEU A 100 0.47 9.92 -4.91
CA LEU A 100 -0.41 10.12 -6.07
C LEU A 100 -1.73 10.82 -5.73
N GLY A 101 -1.89 11.27 -4.47
CA GLY A 101 -3.02 12.08 -4.01
C GLY A 101 -4.17 11.29 -3.39
N THR A 102 -4.06 9.97 -3.23
CA THR A 102 -5.06 9.20 -2.46
C THR A 102 -4.84 9.43 -0.96
N ASP A 103 -5.91 9.59 -0.18
CA ASP A 103 -5.79 9.67 1.28
C ASP A 103 -5.54 8.28 1.90
N MET A 104 -4.34 7.75 1.66
CA MET A 104 -3.93 6.40 2.07
C MET A 104 -2.83 6.45 3.13
N GLN A 105 -2.98 5.66 4.19
CA GLN A 105 -1.93 5.47 5.20
C GLN A 105 -1.80 4.00 5.57
N SER A 106 -0.57 3.61 5.86
CA SER A 106 -0.20 2.23 6.17
C SER A 106 0.07 2.03 7.66
N PHE A 107 -0.35 0.89 8.20
CA PHE A 107 -0.26 0.50 9.61
C PHE A 107 0.18 -0.95 9.73
N ARG A 108 0.77 -1.30 10.87
CA ARG A 108 1.01 -2.70 11.25
C ARG A 108 -0.26 -3.34 11.81
N TRP A 109 -0.31 -4.67 11.88
CA TRP A 109 -1.46 -5.37 12.47
C TRP A 109 -1.63 -5.06 13.97
N THR A 110 -0.53 -4.77 14.66
CA THR A 110 -0.53 -4.28 16.06
C THR A 110 -1.18 -2.89 16.20
N GLU A 111 -1.19 -2.10 15.13
CA GLU A 111 -1.69 -0.72 15.08
C GLU A 111 -3.13 -0.65 14.51
N ILE A 112 -3.84 -1.79 14.42
CA ILE A 112 -5.20 -1.88 13.84
C ILE A 112 -6.20 -0.89 14.44
N ASN A 113 -6.11 -0.62 15.74
CA ASN A 113 -6.99 0.34 16.39
C ASN A 113 -6.76 1.77 15.89
N ASP A 114 -5.51 2.14 15.62
CA ASP A 114 -5.17 3.47 15.13
C ASP A 114 -5.54 3.60 13.65
N ALA A 115 -5.40 2.53 12.87
CA ALA A 115 -5.90 2.45 11.51
C ALA A 115 -7.42 2.70 11.41
N LEU A 116 -8.19 2.15 12.36
CA LEU A 116 -9.64 2.33 12.43
C LEU A 116 -10.05 3.73 12.91
N LYS A 117 -9.32 4.31 13.87
CA LYS A 117 -9.56 5.69 14.31
C LYS A 117 -9.29 6.71 13.19
N ARG A 118 -8.23 6.50 12.40
CA ARG A 118 -7.85 7.39 11.29
C ARG A 118 -8.98 7.55 10.26
N ILE A 119 -9.66 6.47 9.93
CA ILE A 119 -10.78 6.51 8.97
C ILE A 119 -12.09 7.04 9.57
N GLY A 120 -12.07 7.56 10.81
CA GLY A 120 -13.23 8.17 11.45
C GLY A 120 -14.27 7.17 11.96
N LEU A 121 -13.89 5.91 12.20
CA LEU A 121 -14.80 4.94 12.80
C LEU A 121 -15.11 5.33 14.25
N ASP A 122 -16.38 5.21 14.66
CA ASP A 122 -16.80 5.43 16.04
C ASP A 122 -15.95 4.58 17.01
N PRO A 123 -15.30 5.19 18.01
CA PRO A 123 -14.52 4.49 19.03
C PRO A 123 -15.23 3.30 19.68
N GLN A 124 -16.56 3.36 19.83
CA GLN A 124 -17.37 2.28 20.39
C GLN A 124 -17.45 1.05 19.47
N LEU A 125 -17.36 1.26 18.15
CA LEU A 125 -17.42 0.19 17.15
C LEU A 125 -16.05 -0.42 16.88
N VAL A 126 -14.95 0.26 17.21
CA VAL A 126 -13.57 -0.19 16.95
C VAL A 126 -13.32 -1.64 17.40
N PRO A 127 -13.69 -2.08 18.62
CA PRO A 127 -13.46 -3.46 19.04
C PRO A 127 -14.21 -4.49 18.18
N ALA A 128 -15.46 -4.19 17.81
CA ALA A 128 -16.29 -5.08 17.00
C ALA A 128 -15.79 -5.16 15.55
N VAL A 129 -15.38 -4.03 14.96
CA VAL A 129 -14.81 -4.01 13.60
C VAL A 129 -13.44 -4.69 13.58
N ARG A 130 -12.60 -4.48 14.58
CA ARG A 130 -11.33 -5.19 14.73
C ARG A 130 -11.54 -6.70 14.75
N ALA A 131 -12.48 -7.20 15.56
CA ALA A 131 -12.80 -8.63 15.61
C ALA A 131 -13.22 -9.16 14.24
N LYS A 132 -14.02 -8.40 13.48
CA LYS A 132 -14.42 -8.75 12.11
C LYS A 132 -13.24 -8.78 11.13
N ILE A 133 -12.30 -7.82 11.22
CA ILE A 133 -11.10 -7.81 10.38
C ILE A 133 -10.24 -9.05 10.64
N VAL A 134 -10.02 -9.39 11.91
CA VAL A 134 -9.25 -10.60 12.30
C VAL A 134 -9.96 -11.86 11.83
N ALA A 135 -11.28 -11.93 12.02
CA ALA A 135 -12.06 -13.07 11.57
C ALA A 135 -12.07 -13.20 10.03
N LEU A 136 -12.05 -12.07 9.29
CA LEU A 136 -11.91 -12.07 7.83
C LEU A 136 -10.53 -12.55 7.39
N ARG A 137 -9.46 -12.12 8.08
CA ARG A 137 -8.08 -12.64 7.85
C ARG A 137 -8.05 -14.14 8.03
N ASP A 138 -8.54 -14.64 9.16
CA ASP A 138 -8.41 -16.05 9.56
C ASP A 138 -9.50 -16.98 8.98
N ALA A 139 -10.36 -16.47 8.08
CA ALA A 139 -11.49 -17.21 7.51
C ALA A 139 -11.07 -18.52 6.81
N HIS A 140 -9.82 -18.63 6.34
CA HIS A 140 -9.27 -19.79 5.62
C HIS A 140 -8.10 -20.46 6.34
N GLY A 141 -7.92 -20.19 7.63
CA GLY A 141 -6.80 -20.69 8.42
C GLY A 141 -6.19 -19.57 9.25
N GLN A 142 -5.64 -19.93 10.41
CA GLN A 142 -4.97 -18.95 11.26
C GLN A 142 -3.69 -18.47 10.56
N VAL A 143 -3.62 -17.17 10.29
CA VAL A 143 -2.46 -16.56 9.63
C VAL A 143 -1.35 -16.19 10.64
N ALA A 144 -1.72 -15.95 11.90
CA ALA A 144 -0.79 -15.68 12.99
C ALA A 144 -1.29 -16.29 14.32
N SER A 145 -0.37 -16.70 15.18
CA SER A 145 -0.68 -17.06 16.56
C SER A 145 -1.04 -15.81 17.36
N ASP A 146 -2.05 -15.89 18.24
CA ASP A 146 -2.66 -14.77 18.99
C ASP A 146 -1.67 -13.90 19.80
N VAL A 147 -0.43 -14.37 19.98
CA VAL A 147 0.64 -13.70 20.74
C VAL A 147 1.02 -12.32 20.15
N THR A 148 0.77 -12.06 18.86
CA THR A 148 1.18 -10.78 18.23
C THR A 148 0.11 -9.67 18.27
N LEU A 149 -1.14 -9.97 18.64
CA LEU A 149 -2.25 -8.99 18.63
C LEU A 149 -2.48 -8.31 19.99
N GLY A 150 -1.66 -8.61 21.00
CA GLY A 150 -1.85 -8.21 22.38
C GLY A 150 -0.62 -7.53 22.99
N ALA A 151 -0.36 -6.28 22.61
CA ALA A 151 0.13 -5.26 23.54
C ALA A 151 -0.10 -3.92 22.88
N SER A 152 -0.88 -3.05 23.53
CA SER A 152 -0.84 -1.63 23.22
C SER A 152 0.62 -1.21 23.31
N ALA A 153 1.26 -0.95 22.16
CA ALA A 153 2.57 -0.33 22.17
C ALA A 153 2.45 0.96 23.00
N PRO A 154 3.40 1.25 23.90
CA PRO A 154 3.37 2.50 24.66
C PRO A 154 3.25 3.67 23.68
N PRO A 155 2.54 4.76 24.05
CA PRO A 155 2.36 5.90 23.17
C PRO A 155 3.73 6.36 22.68
N ARG A 156 3.98 6.21 21.37
CA ARG A 156 5.22 6.71 20.78
C ARG A 156 5.28 8.21 21.11
N PRO A 157 6.34 8.70 21.76
CA PRO A 157 6.46 10.12 22.00
C PRO A 157 6.39 10.84 20.66
N ARG A 158 5.57 11.90 20.58
CA ARG A 158 5.59 12.85 19.47
C ARG A 158 7.03 13.35 19.32
N ARG A 159 7.78 12.77 18.38
CA ARG A 159 9.13 13.25 18.04
C ARG A 159 8.99 14.60 17.38
N ARG A 160 9.18 15.64 18.20
CA ARG A 160 9.56 16.98 17.77
C ARG A 160 11.09 16.99 17.67
N SER A 161 11.55 17.58 16.57
CA SER A 161 12.94 17.98 16.27
C SER A 161 13.93 16.85 15.99
N TYR A 162 14.45 16.89 14.75
CA TYR A 162 15.69 16.28 14.32
C TYR A 162 16.82 16.64 15.28
N GLU A 163 17.43 15.64 15.92
CA GLU A 163 18.86 15.69 16.25
C GLU A 163 19.54 14.55 15.51
N PHE A 164 20.37 14.98 14.57
CA PHE A 164 21.16 14.17 13.67
C PHE A 164 22.43 13.77 14.41
N SER A 165 22.60 12.49 14.74
CA SER A 165 23.91 11.91 15.08
C SER A 165 23.79 10.39 15.12
N GLN A 166 23.90 9.74 13.97
CA GLN A 166 24.82 8.61 13.76
C GLN A 166 25.22 8.58 12.28
N PRO A 167 26.52 8.53 11.95
CA PRO A 167 26.94 8.40 10.57
C PRO A 167 26.58 6.99 10.07
N LEU A 168 25.77 6.94 9.01
CA LEU A 168 25.58 5.73 8.21
C LEU A 168 26.93 5.39 7.57
N GLU A 169 27.52 4.27 7.95
CA GLU A 169 28.57 3.64 7.16
C GLU A 169 27.95 3.14 5.85
N VAL A 170 27.96 4.02 4.85
CA VAL A 170 27.67 3.66 3.48
C VAL A 170 28.90 2.93 2.95
N SER A 171 28.74 1.66 2.61
CA SER A 171 29.82 0.85 2.02
C SER A 171 30.37 1.56 0.78
N ALA A 172 31.64 1.98 0.83
CA ALA A 172 32.28 2.82 -0.19
C ALA A 172 32.30 2.16 -1.58
N ASP A 173 32.34 0.82 -1.62
CA ASP A 173 32.35 0.04 -2.86
C ASP A 173 31.04 0.19 -3.64
N LEU A 174 29.89 0.21 -2.96
CA LEU A 174 28.57 0.35 -3.60
C LEU A 174 28.38 1.75 -4.21
N VAL A 175 28.99 2.76 -3.59
CA VAL A 175 28.94 4.17 -4.03
C VAL A 175 29.88 4.40 -5.22
N GLN A 176 30.99 3.66 -5.31
CA GLN A 176 31.89 3.75 -6.46
C GLN A 176 31.30 3.12 -7.71
N GLU A 177 30.67 1.94 -7.61
CA GLU A 177 30.04 1.28 -8.76
C GLU A 177 28.93 2.14 -9.36
N THR A 178 28.01 2.67 -8.53
CA THR A 178 26.91 3.51 -9.04
C THR A 178 27.38 4.84 -9.64
N ASN A 179 28.45 5.45 -9.13
CA ASN A 179 29.00 6.66 -9.74
C ASN A 179 29.60 6.39 -11.12
N SER A 180 30.28 5.26 -11.30
CA SER A 180 30.87 4.91 -12.60
C SER A 180 29.81 4.68 -13.68
N GLU A 181 28.69 4.01 -13.34
CA GLU A 181 27.58 3.77 -14.27
C GLU A 181 26.85 5.07 -14.66
N ILE A 182 26.65 5.97 -13.70
CA ILE A 182 26.03 7.27 -13.94
C ILE A 182 26.92 8.12 -14.86
N GLN A 183 28.23 8.14 -14.63
CA GLN A 183 29.18 8.87 -15.46
C GLN A 183 29.24 8.33 -16.90
N ALA A 184 29.29 7.00 -17.06
CA ALA A 184 29.27 6.36 -18.38
C ALA A 184 27.97 6.69 -19.15
N THR A 185 26.83 6.69 -18.44
CA THR A 185 25.54 7.02 -19.03
C THR A 185 25.49 8.49 -19.49
N LEU A 186 26.01 9.41 -18.68
CA LEU A 186 26.09 10.84 -19.02
C LEU A 186 26.98 11.10 -20.24
N GLU A 187 28.15 10.47 -20.31
CA GLU A 187 29.03 10.60 -21.48
C GLU A 187 28.39 10.07 -22.77
N SER A 188 27.66 8.96 -22.67
CA SER A 188 26.93 8.39 -23.81
C SER A 188 25.86 9.35 -24.34
N LEU A 189 25.13 10.02 -23.44
CA LEU A 189 24.10 11.00 -23.79
C LEU A 189 24.71 12.25 -24.40
N GLN A 190 25.84 12.75 -23.85
CA GLN A 190 26.54 13.90 -24.41
C GLN A 190 27.08 13.63 -25.82
N LYS A 191 27.63 12.44 -26.08
CA LYS A 191 28.07 12.04 -27.43
C LYS A 191 26.89 11.97 -28.41
N ARG A 192 25.75 11.41 -28.00
CA ARG A 192 24.55 11.36 -28.84
C ARG A 192 24.02 12.76 -29.18
N LEU A 193 24.03 13.69 -28.22
CA LEU A 193 23.59 15.06 -28.45
C LEU A 193 24.53 15.84 -29.38
N LYS A 194 25.86 15.68 -29.23
CA LYS A 194 26.83 16.31 -30.14
C LYS A 194 26.70 15.79 -31.57
N ASN A 195 26.54 14.48 -31.76
CA ASN A 195 26.36 13.91 -33.10
C ASN A 195 25.05 14.39 -33.75
N ARG A 196 23.99 14.62 -32.96
CA ARG A 196 22.71 15.14 -33.46
C ARG A 196 22.79 16.61 -33.89
N SER A 197 23.57 17.44 -33.18
CA SER A 197 23.76 18.86 -33.57
C SER A 197 24.71 19.04 -34.75
N TRP A 198 25.60 18.07 -35.00
CA TRP A 198 26.45 18.05 -36.18
C TRP A 198 25.66 17.69 -37.44
N ASN A 199 24.79 16.68 -37.38
CA ASN A 199 23.95 16.28 -38.51
C ASN A 199 22.92 17.34 -38.90
N SER A 200 22.43 18.16 -37.96
CA SER A 200 21.48 19.23 -38.28
C SER A 200 22.15 20.40 -39.03
N LYS A 201 23.43 20.70 -38.75
CA LYS A 201 24.16 21.76 -39.46
C LYS A 201 24.54 21.39 -40.89
N ALA A 202 24.70 20.10 -41.18
CA ALA A 202 25.05 19.63 -42.53
C ALA A 202 23.87 19.67 -43.51
N GLN A 203 22.61 19.73 -43.03
CA GLN A 203 21.43 19.80 -43.90
C GLN A 203 21.02 21.24 -44.29
N ASP A 204 21.49 22.26 -43.57
CA ASP A 204 21.17 23.68 -43.86
C ASP A 204 22.16 24.36 -44.83
N SER A 205 23.12 23.62 -45.39
CA SER A 205 24.16 24.15 -46.30
C SER A 205 24.08 23.59 -47.73
N GLY A 206 22.94 22.99 -48.11
CA GLY A 206 22.68 22.42 -49.44
C GLY A 206 21.55 23.13 -50.17
#